data_AF-A0A2V8XQ71-F1
#
_entry.id   AF-A0A2V8XQ71-F1
#
_cell.length_a   1.000
_cell.length_b   1.000
_cell.length_c   1.000
_cell.angle_alpha   90.00
_cell.angle_beta   90.00
_cell.angle_gamma   90.00
#
_symmetry.space_group_name_H-M   'P 1'
#
loop_
_entity.id
_entity.type
_entity.pdbx_description
1 polymer ?
#
loop_
_entity_poly.entity_id
_entity_poly.type
_entity_poly.pdbx_seq_one_letter_code
_entity_poly.pdbx_strand_id
1 'polypeptide(L)' 'MRMGHAMIRPAVGSIFSEERRRLSRLDGRILFANSDLSGISIFEEAQFHGVEAAQKVHKKLHG' A
#
# COMPACT_ATOMS: atom_id res chain seq x y z
N MET A 1 14.35 -0.11 22.50
CA MET A 1 13.10 0.55 22.08
C MET A 1 12.02 -0.50 21.86
N ARG A 2 10.76 -0.25 22.25
CA ARG A 2 9.60 -1.10 21.91
C ARG A 2 8.60 -0.23 21.16
N MET A 3 8.38 -0.50 19.88
CA MET A 3 7.40 0.20 19.07
C MET A 3 6.15 -0.67 18.95
N GLY A 4 5.17 -0.44 19.83
CA GLY A 4 3.94 -1.26 19.89
C GLY A 4 3.10 -1.29 18.61
N HIS A 5 3.42 -0.42 17.64
CA HIS A 5 2.74 -0.29 16.34
C HIS A 5 3.74 -0.11 15.18
N ALA A 6 4.96 -0.65 15.28
CA ALA A 6 5.94 -0.53 14.19
C ALA A 6 5.50 -1.24 12.91
N MET A 7 4.79 -2.37 13.05
CA MET A 7 4.40 -3.23 11.95
C MET A 7 2.92 -3.63 12.10
N ILE A 8 2.26 -3.88 10.98
CA ILE A 8 0.92 -4.46 10.98
C ILE A 8 0.93 -5.82 11.69
N ARG A 9 -0.19 -6.17 12.35
CA ARG A 9 -0.42 -7.49 12.94
C ARG A 9 -1.41 -8.27 12.07
N PRO A 10 -0.95 -9.01 11.04
CA PRO A 10 -1.85 -9.71 10.15
C PRO A 10 -2.57 -10.85 10.89
N ALA A 11 -3.87 -10.98 10.65
CA ALA A 11 -4.65 -12.17 11.01
C ALA A 11 -4.62 -13.20 9.88
N VAL A 12 -5.03 -14.44 10.16
CA VAL A 12 -5.23 -15.47 9.13
C VAL A 12 -6.15 -14.93 8.02
N GLY A 13 -5.72 -15.08 6.76
CA GLY A 13 -6.44 -14.56 5.59
C GLY A 13 -6.03 -13.15 5.14
N SER A 14 -5.19 -12.42 5.88
CA SER A 14 -4.80 -11.03 5.52
C SER A 14 -4.18 -10.90 4.12
N ILE A 15 -3.35 -11.87 3.70
CA ILE A 15 -2.73 -11.88 2.36
C ILE A 15 -3.77 -12.02 1.25
N PHE A 16 -4.91 -12.66 1.51
CA PHE A 16 -5.98 -12.88 0.53
C PHE A 16 -7.16 -11.92 0.69
N SER A 17 -7.05 -10.97 1.64
CA SER A 17 -8.09 -9.98 1.92
C SER A 17 -8.53 -9.25 0.64
N GLU A 18 -9.82 -9.35 0.35
CA GLU A 18 -10.43 -8.64 -0.77
C GLU A 18 -10.44 -7.14 -0.51
N GLU A 19 -10.72 -6.70 0.71
CA GLU A 19 -10.69 -5.29 1.09
C GLU A 19 -9.30 -4.67 0.89
N ARG A 20 -8.23 -5.37 1.27
CA ARG A 20 -6.86 -4.89 0.98
C ARG A 20 -6.61 -4.77 -0.52
N ARG A 21 -7.05 -5.76 -1.32
CA ARG A 21 -6.95 -5.72 -2.79
C ARG A 21 -7.81 -4.60 -3.40
N ARG A 22 -8.93 -4.24 -2.79
CA ARG A 22 -9.75 -3.09 -3.19
C ARG A 22 -9.01 -1.79 -2.93
N LEU A 23 -8.40 -1.65 -1.74
CA LEU A 23 -7.61 -0.47 -1.37
C LEU A 23 -6.39 -0.25 -2.28
N SER A 24 -5.69 -1.33 -2.68
CA SER A 24 -4.52 -1.20 -3.59
C SER A 24 -4.88 -0.81 -5.02
N ARG A 25 -6.15 -0.98 -5.42
CA ARG A 25 -6.66 -0.61 -6.74
C ARG A 25 -7.39 0.74 -6.76
N LEU A 26 -7.50 1.42 -5.63
CA LEU A 26 -8.13 2.75 -5.60
C LEU A 26 -7.36 3.71 -6.49
N ASP A 27 -8.10 4.41 -7.34
CA ASP A 27 -7.55 5.35 -8.31
C ASP A 27 -8.27 6.70 -8.25
N GLY A 28 -8.46 7.21 -7.03
CA GLY A 28 -9.08 8.52 -6.78
C GLY A 28 -8.08 9.68 -6.81
N ARG A 29 -8.47 10.80 -6.18
CA ARG A 29 -7.58 11.95 -5.89
C ARG A 29 -6.59 11.64 -4.75
N ILE A 30 -6.90 10.62 -3.93
CA ILE A 30 -6.05 10.11 -2.86
C ILE A 30 -5.67 8.69 -3.24
N LEU A 31 -4.36 8.40 -3.18
CA LEU A 31 -3.79 7.08 -3.43
C LEU A 31 -3.14 6.55 -2.16
N PHE A 32 -3.28 5.25 -1.92
CA PHE A 32 -2.53 4.55 -0.87
C PHE A 32 -1.23 4.02 -1.44
N ALA A 33 -0.15 4.05 -0.65
CA ALA A 33 1.19 3.70 -1.12
C ALA A 33 2.06 2.99 -0.06
N ASN A 34 1.45 2.42 0.99
CA ASN A 34 2.19 1.72 2.04
C ASN A 34 2.39 0.23 1.71
N SER A 35 3.32 -0.42 2.40
CA SER A 35 3.65 -1.83 2.21
C SER A 35 2.54 -2.81 2.64
N ASP A 36 1.61 -2.39 3.50
CA ASP A 36 0.49 -3.23 3.94
C ASP A 36 -0.45 -3.58 2.79
N LEU A 37 -0.43 -2.81 1.69
CA LEU A 37 -1.16 -3.12 0.45
C LEU A 37 -0.70 -4.44 -0.19
N SER A 38 0.55 -4.85 0.02
CA SER A 38 1.09 -6.15 -0.40
C SER A 38 0.80 -7.27 0.59
N GLY A 39 0.33 -6.92 1.79
CA GLY A 39 0.15 -7.86 2.91
C GLY A 39 1.46 -8.30 3.57
N ILE A 40 2.58 -7.68 3.18
CA ILE A 40 3.90 -7.93 3.74
C ILE A 40 4.55 -6.57 3.96
N SER A 41 4.83 -6.24 5.21
CA SER A 41 5.41 -4.95 5.58
C SER A 41 6.93 -5.02 5.46
N ILE A 42 7.46 -4.82 4.26
CA ILE A 42 8.91 -4.68 4.01
C ILE A 42 9.20 -3.39 3.23
N PHE A 43 10.47 -3.00 3.19
CA PHE A 43 10.88 -1.74 2.56
C PHE A 43 10.67 -1.74 1.06
N GLU A 44 10.90 -2.87 0.40
CA GLU A 44 10.75 -3.08 -1.03
C GLU A 44 9.32 -2.80 -1.46
N GLU A 45 8.34 -3.31 -0.70
CA GLU A 45 6.92 -3.09 -0.98
C GLU A 45 6.53 -1.63 -0.76
N ALA A 46 7.04 -0.99 0.30
CA ALA A 46 6.78 0.42 0.55
C ALA A 46 7.36 1.31 -0.57
N GLN A 47 8.55 0.98 -1.06
CA GLN A 47 9.20 1.70 -2.15
C GLN A 47 8.45 1.50 -3.47
N PHE A 48 8.09 0.25 -3.79
CA PHE A 48 7.35 -0.10 -5.00
C PHE A 48 6.01 0.65 -5.08
N HIS A 49 5.20 0.57 -4.01
CA HIS A 49 3.91 1.26 -3.97
C HIS A 49 4.05 2.79 -4.00
N GLY A 50 5.12 3.33 -3.41
CA GLY A 50 5.46 4.76 -3.49
C GLY A 50 5.71 5.22 -4.92
N VAL A 51 6.52 4.47 -5.69
CA VAL A 51 6.81 4.78 -7.09
C VAL A 51 5.55 4.67 -7.96
N GLU A 52 4.79 3.59 -7.80
CA GLU A 52 3.53 3.38 -8.54
C GLU A 52 2.53 4.52 -8.30
N ALA A 53 2.38 4.96 -7.04
CA ALA A 53 1.50 6.08 -6.70
C ALA A 53 1.99 7.39 -7.34
N ALA A 54 3.30 7.66 -7.31
CA ALA A 54 3.89 8.84 -7.94
C ALA A 54 3.66 8.84 -9.47
N GLN A 55 3.83 7.70 -10.13
CA GLN A 55 3.57 7.55 -11.56
C GLN A 55 2.10 7.79 -11.90
N LYS A 56 1.17 7.25 -11.11
CA LYS A 56 -0.28 7.49 -11.27
C LYS A 56 -0.62 8.97 -11.14
N VAL A 57 -0.07 9.66 -10.13
CA VAL A 57 -0.26 11.11 -9.95
C VAL A 57 0.30 11.87 -11.14
N HIS A 58 1.53 11.56 -11.56
CA HIS A 58 2.17 12.21 -12.70
C HIS A 58 1.32 12.07 -13.97
N LYS A 59 0.82 10.85 -14.26
CA LYS A 59 -0.08 10.60 -15.39
C LYS A 59 -1.38 11.39 -15.29
N LYS A 60 -1.98 11.53 -14.10
CA LYS A 60 -3.23 12.29 -13.91
C LYS A 60 -3.06 13.80 -14.04
N LEU A 61 -1.88 14.33 -13.72
CA LEU A 61 -1.61 15.76 -13.80
C LEU A 61 -1.19 16.21 -15.20
N HIS A 62 -0.61 15.31 -15.99
CA HIS A 62 -0.07 15.61 -17.32
C HIS A 62 -0.78 14.86 -18.47
N GLY A 63 -1.85 14.12 -18.16
CA GLY A 63 -2.68 13.41 -19.14
C GLY A 63 -4.04 14.06 -19.36
#